data_AF-A0A352VMI2-F1
#
_entry.id   AF-A0A352VMI2-F1
#
_cell.length_a   1.000
_cell.length_b   1.000
_cell.length_c   1.000
_cell.angle_alpha   90.00
_cell.angle_beta   90.00
_cell.angle_gamma   90.00
#
_symmetry.space_group_name_H-M   'P 1'
#
loop_
_entity.id
_entity.type
_entity.pdbx_description
1 polymer ?
#
loop_
_entity_poly.entity_id
_entity_poly.type
_entity_poly.pdbx_seq_one_letter_code
_entity_poly.pdbx_strand_id
1 'polypeptide(L)'
;MKLIAVLVLALAKGLQETPPDDRLYGRVYTTGGNVYEGYLRWSPNEGSWSDLLNGNKEIPRRHLLEAEDLDEEHFRERWRSRGIRFLGIRIT
;
A
#
# COMPACT_ATOMS: atom_id res chain seq x y z
N MET A 1 23.84 46.26 18.67
CA MET A 1 23.40 45.60 17.42
C MET A 1 23.40 44.07 17.50
N LYS A 2 24.45 43.41 18.03
CA LYS A 2 24.50 41.94 18.15
C LYS A 2 23.40 41.33 19.04
N LEU A 3 23.05 41.97 20.15
CA LEU A 3 22.02 41.47 21.09
C LEU A 3 20.61 41.47 20.47
N ILE A 4 20.27 42.53 19.71
CA ILE A 4 19.01 42.65 18.99
C ILE A 4 18.92 41.58 17.89
N ALA A 5 20.02 41.35 17.15
CA ALA A 5 20.06 40.32 16.11
C ALA A 5 19.85 38.90 16.68
N VAL A 6 20.43 38.60 17.84
CA VAL A 6 20.23 37.31 18.54
C VAL A 6 18.79 37.15 19.02
N LEU A 7 18.19 38.23 19.56
CA LEU A 7 16.78 38.22 20.00
C LEU A 7 15.82 38.02 18.82
N VAL A 8 16.08 38.68 17.69
CA VAL A 8 15.29 38.56 16.45
C VAL A 8 15.39 37.15 15.88
N LEU A 9 16.58 36.54 15.89
CA LEU A 9 16.76 35.15 15.44
C LEU A 9 16.04 34.14 16.36
N ALA A 10 16.06 34.37 17.67
CA ALA A 10 15.40 33.50 18.64
C ALA A 10 13.87 33.58 18.56
N LEU A 11 13.32 34.79 18.38
CA LEU A 11 11.88 34.98 18.15
C LEU A 11 11.43 34.35 16.82
N ALA A 12 12.22 34.48 15.75
CA ALA A 12 11.89 33.91 14.44
C ALA A 12 11.78 32.37 14.48
N LYS A 13 12.57 31.69 15.32
CA LYS A 13 12.45 30.24 15.55
C LYS A 13 11.24 29.84 16.39
N GLY A 14 10.82 30.69 17.33
CA GLY A 14 9.61 30.47 18.13
C GLY A 14 8.30 30.74 17.39
N LEU A 15 8.36 31.42 16.23
CA LEU A 15 7.22 31.71 15.35
C LEU A 15 7.02 30.65 14.26
N GLN A 16 7.89 29.64 14.16
CA GLN A 16 7.62 28.49 13.31
C GLN A 16 6.61 27.59 14.02
N GLU A 17 5.35 27.63 13.58
CA GLU A 17 4.41 26.56 13.87
C GLU A 17 5.02 25.25 13.33
N THR A 18 5.25 24.28 14.21
CA THR A 18 5.45 22.91 13.76
C THR A 18 4.21 22.55 12.95
N PRO A 19 4.33 22.18 11.67
CA PRO A 19 3.18 21.72 10.91
C PRO A 19 2.47 20.65 11.75
N PRO A 20 1.13 20.67 11.86
CA PRO A 20 0.42 19.56 12.47
C PRO A 20 0.93 18.27 11.82
N ASP A 21 1.41 17.32 12.62
CA ASP A 21 1.81 16.02 12.08
C ASP A 21 0.53 15.31 11.66
N ASP A 22 0.17 15.49 10.39
CA ASP A 22 -1.02 14.93 9.76
C ASP A 22 -0.76 13.50 9.27
N ARG A 23 0.44 12.97 9.49
CA ARG A 23 0.84 11.66 9.02
C ARG A 23 0.10 10.57 9.78
N LEU A 24 -0.31 9.57 9.02
CA LEU A 24 -0.92 8.38 9.58
C LEU A 24 0.13 7.58 10.38
N TYR A 25 -0.24 7.11 11.56
CA TYR A 25 0.62 6.28 12.42
C TYR A 25 -0.19 5.09 12.94
N GLY A 26 0.38 3.89 12.89
CA GLY A 26 -0.34 2.71 13.37
C GLY A 26 0.41 1.40 13.16
N ARG A 27 -0.36 0.31 13.24
CA ARG A 27 0.13 -1.06 13.14
C ARG A 27 -0.39 -1.79 11.91
N VAL A 28 0.49 -2.52 11.23
CA VAL A 28 0.15 -3.42 10.11
C VAL A 28 0.30 -4.86 10.56
N TYR A 29 -0.79 -5.63 10.45
CA TYR A 29 -0.82 -7.07 10.70
C TYR A 29 -0.75 -7.81 9.38
N THR A 30 0.27 -8.64 9.19
CA THR A 30 0.38 -9.46 7.98
C THR A 30 -0.37 -10.77 8.14
N THR A 31 -0.72 -11.41 7.03
CA THR A 31 -1.32 -12.75 7.02
C THR A 31 -0.42 -13.82 7.64
N GLY A 32 0.91 -13.59 7.65
CA GLY A 32 1.89 -14.42 8.34
C GLY A 32 1.99 -14.16 9.85
N GLY A 33 1.19 -13.25 10.42
CA GLY A 33 1.16 -12.94 11.85
C GLY A 33 2.20 -11.91 12.31
N ASN A 34 2.98 -11.32 11.40
CA ASN A 34 3.93 -10.26 11.77
C ASN A 34 3.19 -8.95 12.07
N VAL A 35 3.78 -8.16 12.97
CA VAL A 35 3.27 -6.83 13.35
C VAL A 35 4.37 -5.80 13.13
N TYR A 36 4.06 -4.75 12.39
CA TYR A 36 4.93 -3.60 12.17
C TYR A 36 4.26 -2.33 12.70
N GLU A 37 5.00 -1.44 13.36
CA GLU A 37 4.49 -0.19 13.92
C GLU A 37 5.31 1.00 13.40
N GLY A 38 4.62 2.09 13.03
CA GLY A 38 5.26 3.30 12.56
C GLY A 38 4.35 4.20 11.74
N TYR A 39 4.97 5.13 11.02
CA TYR A 39 4.27 5.97 10.04
C TYR A 39 3.78 5.14 8.86
N LEU A 40 2.52 5.34 8.49
CA LEU A 40 1.85 4.66 7.40
C LEU A 40 1.91 5.54 6.15
N ARG A 41 2.23 4.93 5.02
CA ARG A 41 2.17 5.54 3.69
C ARG A 41 1.77 4.49 2.67
N TRP A 42 1.08 4.91 1.63
CA TRP A 42 0.81 4.10 0.45
C TRP A 42 1.18 4.95 -0.75
N SER A 43 1.86 4.34 -1.73
CA SER A 43 2.41 5.09 -2.86
C SER A 43 3.39 6.23 -2.41
N PRO A 44 3.91 7.06 -3.33
CA PRO A 44 4.68 8.25 -2.97
C PRO A 44 3.85 9.42 -2.43
N ASN A 45 2.53 9.42 -2.65
CA ASN A 45 1.69 10.62 -2.53
C ASN A 45 0.69 10.60 -1.37
N GLU A 46 0.47 9.46 -0.72
CA GLU A 46 -0.63 9.30 0.23
C GLU A 46 -0.09 8.82 1.59
N GLY A 47 -0.36 9.59 2.63
CA GLY A 47 0.19 9.36 3.97
C GLY A 47 -0.25 10.38 5.02
N SER A 48 -1.29 11.17 4.72
CA SER A 48 -1.90 12.17 5.60
C SER A 48 -3.35 11.78 5.93
N TRP A 49 -3.98 12.43 6.91
CA TRP A 49 -5.33 12.17 7.47
C TRP A 49 -6.39 11.70 6.44
N SER A 50 -6.36 12.23 5.22
CA SER A 50 -7.25 11.78 4.14
C SER A 50 -6.45 11.05 3.06
N ASP A 51 -6.88 9.84 2.74
CA ASP A 51 -6.42 9.12 1.55
C ASP A 51 -7.46 9.22 0.44
N LEU A 52 -7.03 9.58 -0.76
CA LEU A 52 -7.88 9.65 -1.93
C LEU A 52 -7.49 8.53 -2.88
N LEU A 53 -8.14 7.39 -2.73
CA LEU A 53 -7.96 6.25 -3.61
C LEU A 53 -8.33 6.62 -5.05
N ASN A 54 -7.30 6.86 -5.88
CA ASN A 54 -7.45 7.14 -7.30
C ASN A 54 -7.73 5.83 -8.06
N GLY A 55 -8.99 5.38 -8.03
CA GLY A 55 -9.46 4.25 -8.82
C GLY A 55 -9.69 4.64 -10.28
N ASN A 56 -9.16 3.85 -11.22
CA ASN A 56 -9.66 3.86 -12.59
C ASN A 56 -10.72 2.76 -12.74
N LYS A 57 -11.85 3.07 -13.37
CA LYS A 57 -12.89 2.07 -13.71
C LYS A 57 -12.46 1.15 -14.85
N GLU A 58 -11.50 1.60 -15.67
CA GLU A 58 -10.86 0.76 -16.67
C GLU A 58 -9.79 -0.09 -15.99
N ILE A 59 -10.10 -1.38 -15.84
CA ILE A 59 -9.15 -2.37 -15.37
C ILE A 59 -8.41 -2.91 -16.59
N PRO A 60 -7.08 -2.72 -16.72
CA PRO A 60 -6.32 -3.31 -17.81
C PRO A 60 -6.49 -4.83 -17.80
N ARG A 61 -6.64 -5.45 -18.98
CA ARG A 61 -6.83 -6.91 -19.11
C ARG A 61 -5.81 -7.73 -18.33
N ARG A 62 -4.57 -7.26 -18.23
CA ARG A 62 -3.52 -7.92 -17.43
C ARG A 62 -3.88 -8.07 -15.94
N HIS A 63 -4.53 -7.07 -15.34
CA HIS A 63 -4.91 -7.11 -13.92
C HIS A 63 -6.10 -8.04 -13.69
N LEU A 64 -6.99 -8.18 -14.68
CA LEU A 64 -8.07 -9.18 -14.63
C LEU A 64 -7.48 -10.61 -14.66
N LEU A 65 -6.53 -10.86 -15.55
CA LEU A 65 -5.84 -12.16 -15.60
C LEU A 65 -5.05 -12.46 -14.33
N GLU A 66 -4.37 -11.47 -13.77
CA GLU A 66 -3.66 -11.60 -12.49
C GLU A 66 -4.63 -11.88 -11.34
N ALA A 67 -5.79 -11.21 -11.31
CA ALA A 67 -6.82 -11.49 -10.32
C ALA A 67 -7.41 -12.90 -10.45
N GLU A 68 -7.64 -13.38 -11.69
CA GLU A 68 -8.03 -14.77 -11.98
C GLU A 68 -6.96 -15.78 -11.53
N ASP A 69 -5.67 -15.46 -11.67
CA ASP A 69 -4.57 -16.33 -11.23
C ASP A 69 -4.41 -16.35 -9.69
N LEU A 70 -4.75 -15.24 -9.03
CA LEU A 70 -4.75 -15.11 -7.56
C LEU A 70 -5.98 -15.75 -6.92
N ASP A 71 -7.05 -15.98 -7.68
CA ASP A 71 -8.20 -16.74 -7.24
C ASP A 71 -7.81 -18.23 -7.08
N GLU A 72 -7.69 -18.65 -5.83
CA GLU A 72 -7.23 -19.98 -5.46
C GLU A 72 -8.16 -21.10 -5.97
N GLU A 73 -9.45 -20.80 -6.17
CA GLU A 73 -10.41 -21.74 -6.75
C GLU A 73 -10.17 -21.89 -8.26
N HIS A 74 -10.01 -20.77 -8.98
CA HIS A 74 -9.70 -20.76 -10.41
C HIS A 74 -8.35 -21.43 -10.73
N PHE A 75 -7.33 -21.17 -9.91
CA PHE A 75 -6.03 -21.82 -10.03
C PHE A 75 -6.12 -23.34 -9.86
N ARG A 76 -6.88 -23.82 -8.87
CA ARG A 76 -7.12 -25.26 -8.64
C ARG A 76 -7.89 -25.91 -9.80
N GLU A 77 -8.91 -25.25 -10.33
CA GLU A 77 -9.70 -25.75 -11.46
C GLU A 77 -8.88 -25.85 -12.75
N ARG A 78 -8.06 -24.83 -13.04
CA ARG A 78 -7.15 -24.85 -14.19
C ARG A 78 -6.15 -25.99 -14.08
N TRP A 79 -5.53 -26.19 -12.91
CA TRP A 79 -4.64 -27.33 -12.67
C TRP A 79 -5.34 -28.68 -12.83
N ARG A 80 -6.59 -28.81 -12.37
CA ARG A 80 -7.40 -30.01 -12.59
C ARG A 80 -7.70 -30.26 -14.07
N SER A 81 -7.92 -29.19 -14.83
CA SER A 81 -8.29 -29.21 -16.24
C SER A 81 -7.11 -29.43 -17.20
N ARG A 82 -5.86 -29.24 -16.76
CA ARG A 82 -4.65 -29.49 -17.58
C ARG A 82 -4.31 -30.97 -17.82
N GLY A 83 -5.16 -31.90 -17.38
CA GLY A 83 -5.01 -33.32 -17.70
C GLY A 83 -5.82 -33.70 -18.93
N ILE A 84 -5.18 -34.16 -20.01
CA ILE A 84 -5.89 -34.77 -21.13
C ILE A 84 -6.34 -36.16 -20.69
N ARG A 85 -7.64 -36.44 -20.79
CA ARG A 85 -8.18 -37.80 -20.62
C ARG A 85 -8.30 -38.46 -21.98
N PHE A 86 -7.54 -39.53 -22.19
CA PHE A 86 -7.64 -40.37 -23.38
C PHE A 86 -7.82 -41.82 -22.95
N LEU A 87 -8.90 -42.47 -23.43
CA LEU A 87 -9.25 -43.86 -23.08
C LEU A 87 -9.27 -44.16 -21.57
N GLY A 88 -9.72 -43.20 -20.76
CA GLY A 88 -9.79 -43.35 -19.29
C GLY A 88 -8.46 -43.12 -18.56
N ILE A 89 -7.37 -42.85 -19.26
CA ILE A 89 -6.05 -42.57 -18.68
C ILE A 89 -5.84 -41.05 -18.61
N ARG A 90 -5.41 -40.55 -17.45
CA ARG A 90 -5.07 -39.13 -17.25
C ARG A 90 -3.59 -38.91 -17.57
N ILE A 91 -3.33 -38.05 -18.56
CA ILE A 91 -1.97 -37.59 -18.89
C ILE A 91 -1.85 -36.15 -18.36
N THR A 92 -0.95 -35.95 -17.39
CA THR A 92 -0.59 -34.66 -16.77
C THR A 92 0.77 -34.19 -17.27
#